data_AF-L7RTA2-F1
#
_entry.id   AF-L7RTA2-F1
#
_cell.length_a   1.000
_cell.length_b   1.000
_cell.length_c   1.000
_cell.angle_alpha   90.00
_cell.angle_beta   90.00
_cell.angle_gamma   90.00
#
_symmetry.space_group_name_H-M   'P 1'
#
loop_
_entity.id
_entity.type
_entity.pdbx_description
1 polymer ?
#
loop_
_entity_poly.entity_id
_entity_poly.type
_entity_poly.pdbx_seq_one_letter_code
_entity_poly.pdbx_strand_id
1 'polypeptide(L)'
;MLDSEMADLMFSADVKPPLHWEGHYAQRALPPGAWVTRFAPSPTGYLHMGGLYAATIAQDLAHNSGGVFFIRIENTDAARELADAREQFGKAFAYFSISPDEGADGAWAPYEQGMRAPIYESYARYLIERNMAYPCFHTHTELEELAARQNAEKATPGYYGKWATCRHLDRAEVLRRLRAGMPYTVRFRVPDDQPERMTYNDMIRGPLEQLDNRNDAVILKNSASPPRLPTYHFAHAV
;
A
#
# COMPACT_ATOMS: atom_id res chain seq x y z
N MET A 1 19.01 19.96 3.71
CA MET A 1 18.05 19.19 2.90
C MET A 1 17.93 17.83 3.54
N LEU A 2 16.75 17.52 4.05
CA LEU A 2 16.45 16.29 4.80
C LEU A 2 16.62 15.10 3.82
N ASP A 3 17.47 14.15 4.18
CA ASP A 3 17.67 12.83 3.57
C ASP A 3 17.77 12.63 2.03
N SER A 4 18.06 13.66 1.23
CA SER A 4 18.19 13.52 -0.23
C SER A 4 19.25 12.49 -0.66
N GLU A 5 20.42 12.48 -0.01
CA GLU A 5 21.46 11.48 -0.31
C GLU A 5 21.00 10.05 0.02
N MET A 6 20.24 9.87 1.10
CA MET A 6 19.70 8.55 1.44
C MET A 6 18.68 8.10 0.41
N ALA A 7 17.79 9.00 -0.01
CA ALA A 7 16.82 8.75 -1.08
C ALA A 7 17.53 8.39 -2.41
N ASP A 8 18.59 9.12 -2.78
CA ASP A 8 19.37 8.87 -4.00
C ASP A 8 20.12 7.53 -3.98
N LEU A 9 20.51 7.02 -2.81
CA LEU A 9 21.06 5.67 -2.66
C LEU A 9 19.99 4.58 -2.70
N MET A 10 18.74 4.91 -2.37
CA MET A 10 17.66 3.94 -2.24
C MET A 10 16.79 3.78 -3.49
N PHE A 11 16.71 4.83 -4.30
CA PHE A 11 15.82 4.90 -5.46
C PHE A 11 16.61 5.33 -6.69
N SER A 12 16.21 4.82 -7.85
CA SER A 12 16.82 5.21 -9.10
C SER A 12 16.57 6.70 -9.40
N ALA A 13 17.51 7.32 -10.11
CA ALA A 13 17.45 8.74 -10.47
C ALA A 13 16.32 9.08 -11.45
N ASP A 14 15.74 8.09 -12.12
CA ASP A 14 14.61 8.24 -13.04
C ASP A 14 13.24 8.23 -12.35
N VAL A 15 13.18 7.90 -11.05
CA VAL A 15 11.95 7.94 -10.25
C VAL A 15 11.36 9.35 -10.30
N LYS A 16 10.15 9.45 -10.84
CA LYS A 16 9.42 10.71 -10.97
C LYS A 16 8.86 11.14 -9.61
N PRO A 17 8.74 12.44 -9.30
CA PRO A 17 8.11 12.90 -8.06
C PRO A 17 6.58 12.69 -8.09
N PRO A 18 5.88 12.67 -6.94
CA PRO A 18 4.43 12.48 -6.88
C PRO A 18 3.62 13.41 -7.80
N LEU A 19 4.02 14.68 -7.88
CA LEU A 19 3.37 15.69 -8.72
C LEU A 19 3.35 15.31 -10.21
N HIS A 20 4.33 14.54 -10.69
CA HIS A 20 4.32 14.02 -12.06
C HIS A 20 3.14 13.07 -12.28
N TRP A 21 2.88 12.16 -11.34
CA TRP A 21 1.80 11.18 -11.40
C TRP A 21 0.44 11.84 -11.18
N GLU A 22 0.35 12.78 -10.24
CA GLU A 22 -0.86 13.57 -10.00
C GLU A 22 -1.24 14.41 -11.23
N GLY A 23 -0.26 14.91 -11.99
CA GLY A 23 -0.50 15.58 -13.27
C GLY A 23 -0.86 14.62 -14.42
N HIS A 24 -0.38 13.37 -14.36
CA HIS A 24 -0.71 12.34 -15.35
C HIS A 24 -2.15 11.83 -15.17
N TYR A 25 -2.59 11.65 -13.92
CA TYR A 25 -3.92 11.17 -13.56
C TYR A 25 -4.89 12.32 -13.31
N ALA A 26 -5.46 12.83 -14.40
CA ALA A 26 -6.40 13.94 -14.34
C ALA A 26 -7.62 13.65 -13.46
N GLN A 27 -8.08 14.67 -12.72
CA GLN A 27 -9.30 14.60 -11.94
C GLN A 27 -10.49 14.26 -12.85
N ARG A 28 -11.33 13.31 -12.42
CA ARG A 28 -12.53 12.92 -13.17
C ARG A 28 -13.51 14.10 -13.19
N ALA A 29 -14.04 14.41 -14.38
CA ALA A 29 -15.07 15.43 -14.55
C ALA A 29 -16.44 14.86 -14.14
N LEU A 30 -16.74 14.92 -12.83
CA LEU A 30 -17.96 14.34 -12.24
C LEU A 30 -18.83 15.41 -11.58
N PRO A 31 -20.16 15.19 -11.49
CA PRO A 31 -21.04 16.12 -10.80
C PRO A 31 -20.69 16.22 -9.30
N PRO A 32 -21.02 17.35 -8.64
CA PRO A 32 -20.81 17.49 -7.20
C PRO A 32 -21.52 16.37 -6.41
N GLY A 33 -20.79 15.73 -5.51
CA GLY A 33 -21.32 14.62 -4.70
C GLY A 33 -21.31 13.26 -5.39
N ALA A 34 -20.76 13.13 -6.59
CA ALA A 34 -20.55 11.85 -7.27
C ALA A 34 -19.51 10.96 -6.56
N TRP A 35 -19.75 9.65 -6.58
CA TRP A 35 -18.93 8.66 -5.89
C TRP A 35 -18.02 7.94 -6.86
N VAL A 36 -16.72 8.01 -6.61
CA VAL A 36 -15.75 7.14 -7.28
C VAL A 36 -15.51 5.94 -6.38
N THR A 37 -16.05 4.79 -6.76
CA THR A 37 -15.95 3.56 -5.98
C THR A 37 -15.07 2.55 -6.70
N ARG A 38 -14.55 1.57 -5.95
CA ARG A 38 -13.87 0.43 -6.57
C ARG A 38 -14.14 -0.87 -5.87
N PHE A 39 -14.08 -1.95 -6.65
CA PHE A 39 -13.87 -3.28 -6.13
C PHE A 39 -12.40 -3.69 -6.35
N ALA A 40 -11.74 -4.16 -5.30
CA ALA A 40 -10.29 -4.37 -5.29
C ALA A 40 -9.93 -5.84 -4.95
N PRO A 41 -10.20 -6.80 -5.85
CA PRO A 41 -9.93 -8.20 -5.59
C PRO A 41 -8.43 -8.52 -5.70
N SER A 42 -7.96 -9.36 -4.79
CA SER A 42 -6.64 -10.00 -4.88
C SER A 42 -6.79 -11.35 -5.61
N PRO A 43 -5.97 -11.67 -6.63
CA PRO A 43 -6.07 -12.93 -7.37
C PRO A 43 -5.48 -14.13 -6.59
N THR A 44 -5.65 -14.14 -5.28
CA THR A 44 -5.13 -15.17 -4.36
C THR A 44 -6.20 -16.21 -3.98
N GLY A 45 -7.38 -16.10 -4.60
CA GLY A 45 -8.54 -16.94 -4.35
C GLY A 45 -9.67 -16.58 -5.32
N TYR A 46 -10.74 -17.37 -5.29
CA TYR A 46 -11.92 -17.14 -6.11
C TYR A 46 -12.87 -16.11 -5.50
N LEU A 47 -13.71 -15.50 -6.33
CA LEU A 47 -14.72 -14.55 -5.88
C LEU A 47 -15.75 -15.29 -5.02
N HIS A 48 -15.87 -14.91 -3.76
CA HIS A 48 -16.89 -15.41 -2.85
C HIS A 48 -18.07 -14.44 -2.74
N MET A 49 -19.19 -14.90 -2.17
CA MET A 49 -20.43 -14.12 -2.03
C MET A 49 -20.23 -12.74 -1.38
N GLY A 50 -19.41 -12.66 -0.33
CA GLY A 50 -19.07 -11.37 0.27
C GLY A 50 -18.36 -10.38 -0.67
N GLY A 51 -17.49 -10.87 -1.55
CA GLY A 51 -16.81 -10.04 -2.56
C GLY A 51 -17.78 -9.57 -3.64
N LEU A 52 -18.66 -10.47 -4.08
CA LEU A 52 -19.74 -10.12 -5.00
C LEU A 52 -20.65 -9.03 -4.42
N TYR A 53 -21.11 -9.21 -3.18
CA TYR A 53 -21.92 -8.21 -2.48
C TYR A 53 -21.21 -6.84 -2.42
N ALA A 54 -19.92 -6.82 -2.06
CA ALA A 54 -19.16 -5.58 -2.03
C ALA A 54 -19.01 -4.93 -3.42
N ALA A 55 -18.81 -5.73 -4.47
CA ALA A 55 -18.73 -5.23 -5.84
C ALA A 55 -20.05 -4.64 -6.33
N THR A 56 -21.18 -5.32 -6.07
CA THR A 56 -22.52 -4.82 -6.42
C THR A 56 -22.82 -3.49 -5.73
N ILE A 57 -22.59 -3.40 -4.41
CA ILE A 57 -22.82 -2.15 -3.67
C ILE A 57 -21.92 -1.01 -4.17
N ALA A 58 -20.65 -1.30 -4.45
CA ALA A 58 -19.74 -0.30 -5.00
C ALA A 58 -20.23 0.22 -6.35
N GLN A 59 -20.64 -0.67 -7.26
CA GLN A 59 -21.19 -0.32 -8.57
C GLN A 59 -22.45 0.54 -8.43
N ASP A 60 -23.43 0.10 -7.63
CA ASP A 60 -24.69 0.81 -7.44
C ASP A 60 -24.49 2.20 -6.83
N LEU A 61 -23.56 2.36 -5.88
CA LEU A 61 -23.25 3.66 -5.27
C LEU A 61 -22.66 4.66 -6.27
N ALA A 62 -21.75 4.19 -7.13
CA ALA A 62 -21.18 5.02 -8.18
C ALA A 62 -22.27 5.45 -9.17
N HIS A 63 -23.04 4.50 -9.72
CA HIS A 63 -24.03 4.79 -10.75
C HIS A 63 -25.18 5.67 -10.25
N ASN A 64 -25.69 5.44 -9.03
CA ASN A 64 -26.76 6.24 -8.45
C ASN A 64 -26.35 7.69 -8.13
N SER A 65 -25.05 7.96 -8.01
CA SER A 65 -24.52 9.30 -7.76
C SER A 65 -23.99 10.00 -9.02
N GLY A 66 -24.09 9.37 -10.20
CA GLY A 66 -23.46 9.85 -11.43
C GLY A 66 -21.92 9.81 -11.39
N GLY A 67 -21.37 8.93 -10.55
CA GLY A 67 -19.95 8.70 -10.39
C GLY A 67 -19.42 7.55 -11.26
N VAL A 68 -18.32 6.95 -10.81
CA VAL A 68 -17.53 5.96 -11.57
C VAL A 68 -17.20 4.77 -10.69
N PHE A 69 -17.48 3.59 -11.18
CA PHE A 69 -17.08 2.32 -10.60
C PHE A 69 -15.93 1.71 -11.42
N PHE A 70 -14.85 1.31 -10.77
CA PHE A 70 -13.77 0.58 -11.43
C PHE A 70 -13.36 -0.67 -10.64
N ILE A 71 -12.66 -1.59 -11.31
CA ILE A 71 -12.08 -2.77 -10.68
C ILE A 71 -10.57 -2.63 -10.72
N ARG A 72 -9.91 -2.84 -9.57
CA ARG A 72 -8.45 -2.80 -9.46
C ARG A 72 -7.91 -4.13 -8.95
N ILE A 73 -7.06 -4.77 -9.72
CA ILE A 73 -6.45 -6.06 -9.34
C ILE A 73 -5.29 -5.80 -8.37
N GLU A 74 -5.40 -6.34 -7.15
CA GLU A 74 -4.45 -6.16 -6.05
C GLU A 74 -3.40 -7.28 -6.04
N ASN A 75 -2.59 -7.39 -7.11
CA ASN A 75 -1.63 -8.48 -7.31
C ASN A 75 -0.19 -8.13 -6.88
N THR A 76 -0.02 -7.37 -5.79
CA THR A 76 1.32 -7.00 -5.30
C THR A 76 2.09 -8.17 -4.69
N ASP A 77 1.46 -9.32 -4.49
CA ASP A 77 2.04 -10.53 -3.92
C ASP A 77 1.97 -11.73 -4.87
N ALA A 78 2.92 -11.77 -5.81
CA ALA A 78 3.00 -12.80 -6.84
C ALA A 78 3.08 -14.24 -6.28
N ALA A 79 3.62 -14.43 -5.07
CA ALA A 79 3.76 -15.76 -4.47
C ALA A 79 2.40 -16.41 -4.12
N ARG A 80 1.34 -15.61 -4.02
CA ARG A 80 -0.01 -16.09 -3.69
C ARG A 80 -0.97 -16.07 -4.88
N GLU A 81 -0.53 -15.61 -6.05
CA GLU A 81 -1.40 -15.48 -7.23
C GLU A 81 -1.78 -16.86 -7.79
N LEU A 82 -3.08 -17.06 -8.03
CA LEU A 82 -3.63 -18.23 -8.72
C LEU A 82 -3.81 -17.90 -10.19
N ALA A 83 -3.22 -18.71 -11.06
CA ALA A 83 -3.16 -18.45 -12.49
C ALA A 83 -4.54 -18.31 -13.16
N ASP A 84 -5.55 -19.04 -12.67
CA ASP A 84 -6.92 -19.07 -13.20
C ASP A 84 -7.87 -18.08 -12.51
N ALA A 85 -7.46 -17.42 -11.41
CA ALA A 85 -8.35 -16.55 -10.64
C ALA A 85 -8.89 -15.39 -11.48
N ARG A 86 -8.06 -14.82 -12.37
CA ARG A 86 -8.48 -13.72 -13.27
C ARG A 86 -9.56 -14.14 -14.25
N GLU A 87 -9.44 -15.34 -14.83
CA GLU A 87 -10.46 -15.88 -15.72
C GLU A 87 -11.79 -16.11 -14.97
N GLN A 88 -11.70 -16.64 -13.75
CA GLN A 88 -12.87 -16.86 -12.89
C GLN A 88 -13.53 -15.55 -12.47
N PHE A 89 -12.75 -14.50 -12.18
CA PHE A 89 -13.29 -13.16 -11.95
C PHE A 89 -14.05 -12.66 -13.18
N GLY A 90 -13.49 -12.77 -14.39
CA GLY A 90 -14.17 -12.39 -15.62
C GLY A 90 -15.52 -13.11 -15.81
N LYS A 91 -15.54 -14.42 -15.60
CA LYS A 91 -16.77 -15.24 -15.66
C LYS A 91 -17.81 -14.79 -14.64
N ALA A 92 -17.39 -14.57 -13.39
CA ALA A 92 -18.29 -14.16 -12.32
C ALA A 92 -18.84 -12.74 -12.55
N PHE A 93 -17.98 -11.79 -12.94
CA PHE A 93 -18.39 -10.43 -13.24
C PHE A 93 -19.38 -10.37 -14.40
N ALA A 94 -19.14 -11.15 -15.47
CA ALA A 94 -20.09 -11.27 -16.58
C ALA A 94 -21.43 -11.87 -16.12
N TYR A 95 -21.41 -12.94 -15.33
CA TYR A 95 -22.63 -13.61 -14.85
C TYR A 95 -23.49 -12.71 -13.96
N PHE A 96 -22.87 -11.93 -13.08
CA PHE A 96 -23.56 -11.04 -12.14
C PHE A 96 -23.69 -9.59 -12.63
N SER A 97 -23.37 -9.31 -13.90
CA SER A 97 -23.44 -7.96 -14.48
C SER A 97 -22.63 -6.92 -13.69
N ILE A 98 -21.48 -7.34 -13.16
CA ILE A 98 -20.49 -6.42 -12.57
C ILE A 98 -19.61 -5.92 -13.70
N SER A 99 -19.70 -4.63 -14.01
CA SER A 99 -19.03 -4.03 -15.17
C SER A 99 -18.40 -2.70 -14.76
N PRO A 100 -17.06 -2.60 -14.71
CA PRO A 100 -16.40 -1.34 -14.41
C PRO A 100 -16.59 -0.35 -15.57
N ASP A 101 -16.76 0.92 -15.23
CA ASP A 101 -16.86 2.03 -16.19
C ASP A 101 -15.50 2.38 -16.80
N GLU A 102 -14.41 2.01 -16.11
CA GLU A 102 -13.03 2.21 -16.54
C GLU A 102 -12.25 0.88 -16.58
N GLY A 103 -11.44 0.69 -17.63
CA GLY A 103 -10.66 -0.52 -17.84
C GLY A 103 -9.24 -0.22 -18.36
N ALA A 104 -8.63 -1.16 -19.07
CA ALA A 104 -7.23 -1.05 -19.52
C ALA A 104 -6.93 0.23 -20.34
N ASP A 105 -7.92 0.75 -21.08
CA ASP A 105 -7.81 1.96 -21.90
C ASP A 105 -8.27 3.24 -21.16
N GLY A 106 -8.61 3.13 -19.88
CA GLY A 106 -9.09 4.25 -19.07
C GLY A 106 -7.98 5.21 -18.64
N ALA A 107 -8.34 6.46 -18.34
CA ALA A 107 -7.39 7.51 -17.98
C ALA A 107 -6.56 7.23 -16.71
N TRP A 108 -7.02 6.32 -15.83
CA TRP A 108 -6.32 5.91 -14.62
C TRP A 108 -5.62 4.55 -14.73
N ALA A 109 -5.55 3.99 -15.94
CA ALA A 109 -4.79 2.77 -16.19
C ALA A 109 -3.30 2.93 -15.81
N PRO A 110 -2.61 1.83 -15.47
CA PRO A 110 -3.14 0.48 -15.35
C PRO A 110 -3.91 0.28 -14.03
N TYR A 111 -4.99 -0.52 -14.09
CA TYR A 111 -5.78 -0.96 -12.93
C TYR A 111 -5.24 -2.25 -12.30
N GLU A 112 -3.98 -2.55 -12.54
CA GLU A 112 -3.28 -3.69 -11.96
C GLU A 112 -2.13 -3.17 -11.12
N GLN A 113 -2.15 -3.44 -9.81
CA GLN A 113 -1.17 -2.86 -8.91
C GLN A 113 0.26 -3.30 -9.22
N GLY A 114 0.47 -4.54 -9.68
CA GLY A 114 1.78 -5.02 -10.10
C GLY A 114 2.42 -4.18 -11.21
N MET A 115 1.60 -3.50 -12.02
CA MET A 115 2.04 -2.65 -13.14
C MET A 115 2.28 -1.18 -12.72
N ARG A 116 2.16 -0.85 -11.44
CA ARG A 116 2.23 0.52 -10.90
C ARG A 116 3.49 0.79 -10.06
N ALA A 117 4.50 -0.09 -10.12
CA ALA A 117 5.73 0.00 -9.32
C ALA A 117 6.37 1.41 -9.30
N PRO A 118 6.55 2.12 -10.44
CA PRO A 118 7.15 3.46 -10.45
C PRO A 118 6.38 4.50 -9.65
N ILE A 119 5.05 4.34 -9.52
CA ILE A 119 4.20 5.24 -8.74
C ILE A 119 4.47 5.03 -7.25
N TYR A 120 4.56 3.79 -6.80
CA TYR A 120 4.82 3.51 -5.39
C TYR A 120 6.24 3.91 -4.97
N GLU A 121 7.23 3.70 -5.83
CA GLU A 121 8.60 4.17 -5.57
C GLU A 121 8.66 5.69 -5.45
N SER A 122 7.88 6.42 -6.25
CA SER A 122 7.73 7.88 -6.17
C SER A 122 7.28 8.35 -4.78
N TYR A 123 6.18 7.78 -4.28
CA TYR A 123 5.66 8.13 -2.96
C TYR A 123 6.55 7.62 -1.83
N ALA A 124 7.19 6.46 -1.96
CA ALA A 124 8.12 5.96 -0.96
C ALA A 124 9.35 6.86 -0.85
N ARG A 125 9.90 7.31 -1.99
CA ARG A 125 10.99 8.30 -2.05
C ARG A 125 10.57 9.62 -1.39
N TYR A 126 9.39 10.12 -1.72
CA TYR A 126 8.83 11.34 -1.13
C TYR A 126 8.73 11.28 0.40
N LEU A 127 8.31 10.13 0.94
CA LEU A 127 8.22 9.90 2.39
C LEU A 127 9.61 9.83 3.04
N ILE A 128 10.58 9.20 2.38
CA ILE A 128 11.97 9.14 2.85
C ILE A 128 12.59 10.54 2.95
N GLU A 129 12.45 11.35 1.90
CA GLU A 129 12.97 12.74 1.86
C GLU A 129 12.36 13.63 2.96
N ARG A 130 11.20 13.24 3.51
CA ARG A 130 10.49 13.95 4.59
C ARG A 130 10.66 13.32 5.96
N ASN A 131 11.53 12.32 6.09
CA ASN A 131 11.71 11.53 7.32
C ASN A 131 10.39 10.89 7.81
N MET A 132 9.45 10.62 6.91
CA MET A 132 8.18 9.91 7.18
C MET A 132 8.29 8.40 6.90
N ALA A 133 9.45 7.96 6.42
CA ALA A 133 9.80 6.56 6.24
C ALA A 133 11.29 6.37 6.49
N TYR A 134 11.74 5.13 6.66
CA TYR A 134 13.15 4.79 6.82
C TYR A 134 13.46 3.37 6.31
N PRO A 135 14.71 3.08 5.88
CA PRO A 135 15.12 1.74 5.52
C PRO A 135 15.28 0.84 6.75
N CYS A 136 14.88 -0.42 6.63
CA CYS A 136 15.18 -1.43 7.64
C CYS A 136 15.88 -2.64 7.03
N PHE A 137 17.01 -3.00 7.64
CA PHE A 137 17.96 -3.99 7.15
C PHE A 137 17.81 -5.36 7.81
N HIS A 138 16.78 -5.54 8.66
CA HIS A 138 16.57 -6.82 9.30
C HIS A 138 16.31 -7.93 8.27
N THR A 139 16.98 -9.04 8.47
CA THR A 139 16.72 -10.32 7.84
C THR A 139 15.44 -10.94 8.41
N HIS A 140 14.93 -11.98 7.74
CA HIS A 140 13.79 -12.74 8.24
C HIS A 140 14.07 -13.34 9.62
N THR A 141 15.24 -13.96 9.80
CA THR A 141 15.66 -14.57 11.07
C THR A 141 15.74 -13.55 12.21
N GLU A 142 16.29 -12.35 11.99
CA GLU A 142 16.32 -11.31 13.03
C GLU A 142 14.91 -10.84 13.43
N LEU A 143 13.95 -10.84 12.50
CA LEU A 143 12.55 -10.52 12.81
C LEU A 143 11.86 -11.65 13.58
N GLU A 144 12.18 -12.92 13.31
CA GLU A 144 11.69 -14.07 14.08
C GLU A 144 12.22 -14.03 15.53
N GLU A 145 13.52 -13.73 15.70
CA GLU A 145 14.12 -13.54 17.02
C GLU A 145 13.51 -12.36 17.78
N LEU A 146 13.23 -11.25 17.09
CA LEU A 146 12.51 -10.11 17.66
C LEU A 146 11.11 -10.52 18.15
N ALA A 147 10.37 -11.27 17.34
CA ALA A 147 9.04 -11.76 17.68
C ALA A 147 9.08 -12.75 18.86
N ALA A 148 10.07 -13.65 18.90
CA ALA A 148 10.28 -14.57 20.02
C ALA A 148 10.55 -13.81 21.34
N ARG A 149 11.36 -12.75 21.29
CA ARG A 149 11.59 -11.87 22.45
C ARG A 149 10.33 -11.13 22.89
N GLN A 150 9.58 -10.57 21.95
CA GLN A 150 8.28 -9.94 22.25
C GLN A 150 7.34 -10.90 22.96
N ASN A 151 7.24 -12.14 22.48
CA ASN A 151 6.40 -13.17 23.08
C ASN A 151 6.89 -13.56 24.49
N ALA A 152 8.19 -13.74 24.69
CA ALA A 152 8.77 -14.02 26.00
C ALA A 152 8.51 -12.89 27.02
N GLU A 153 8.54 -11.64 26.55
CA GLU A 153 8.21 -10.46 27.36
C GLU A 153 6.69 -10.20 27.47
N LYS A 154 5.84 -11.02 26.84
CA LYS A 154 4.38 -10.80 26.74
C LYS A 154 4.01 -9.42 26.18
N ALA A 155 4.86 -8.87 25.32
CA ALA A 155 4.63 -7.62 24.63
C ALA A 155 3.67 -7.84 23.43
N THR A 156 2.93 -6.80 23.05
CA THR A 156 2.14 -6.82 21.82
C THR A 156 3.07 -7.02 20.62
N PRO A 157 2.83 -8.02 19.74
CA PRO A 157 3.67 -8.23 18.56
C PRO A 157 3.68 -7.01 17.65
N GLY A 158 4.84 -6.69 17.08
CA GLY A 158 4.93 -5.56 16.16
C GLY A 158 6.30 -4.92 16.02
N TYR A 159 6.35 -3.78 15.32
CA TYR A 159 7.57 -3.01 15.10
C TYR A 159 7.35 -1.56 15.51
N TYR A 160 7.66 -1.24 16.76
CA TYR A 160 7.38 0.05 17.38
C TYR A 160 8.32 0.30 18.57
N GLY A 161 8.47 1.56 18.99
CA GLY A 161 9.26 1.92 20.18
C GLY A 161 10.63 1.24 20.22
N LYS A 162 10.97 0.58 21.34
CA LYS A 162 12.25 -0.15 21.50
C LYS A 162 12.47 -1.29 20.50
N TRP A 163 11.39 -1.83 19.91
CA TRP A 163 11.47 -2.91 18.93
C TRP A 163 11.79 -2.39 17.52
N ALA A 164 11.54 -1.11 17.26
CA ALA A 164 11.81 -0.45 15.99
C ALA A 164 13.30 -0.06 15.83
N THR A 165 14.23 -1.00 16.04
CA THR A 165 15.67 -0.71 16.10
C THR A 165 16.25 -0.02 14.85
N CYS A 166 15.71 -0.31 13.66
CA CYS A 166 16.06 0.35 12.40
C CYS A 166 15.69 1.86 12.39
N ARG A 167 14.63 2.25 13.11
CA ARG A 167 14.12 3.65 13.20
C ARG A 167 15.15 4.60 13.80
N HIS A 168 16.01 4.05 14.66
CA HIS A 168 16.97 4.77 15.50
C HIS A 168 18.42 4.57 15.04
N LEU A 169 18.65 3.98 13.86
CA LEU A 169 19.98 3.88 13.31
C LEU A 169 20.54 5.27 13.01
N ASP A 170 21.78 5.50 13.39
CA ASP A 170 22.49 6.72 13.02
C ASP A 170 22.61 6.82 11.51
N ARG A 171 22.46 8.05 11.00
CA ARG A 171 22.53 8.32 9.57
C ARG A 171 23.79 7.76 8.91
N ALA A 172 24.94 7.88 9.57
CA ALA A 172 26.21 7.36 9.06
C ALA A 172 26.18 5.84 8.86
N GLU A 173 25.55 5.10 9.77
CA GLU A 173 25.39 3.65 9.69
C GLU A 173 24.42 3.26 8.58
N VAL A 174 23.29 3.99 8.44
CA VAL A 174 22.34 3.77 7.35
C VAL A 174 23.02 3.93 6.00
N LEU A 175 23.75 5.04 5.79
CA LEU A 175 24.49 5.26 4.54
C LEU A 175 25.55 4.18 4.29
N ARG A 176 26.27 3.75 5.33
CA ARG A 176 27.27 2.69 5.21
C ARG A 176 26.64 1.40 4.70
N ARG A 177 25.49 0.99 5.26
CA ARG A 177 24.76 -0.21 4.84
C ARG A 177 24.19 -0.10 3.43
N LEU A 178 23.62 1.05 3.07
CA LEU A 178 23.12 1.31 1.72
C LEU A 178 24.24 1.25 0.67
N ARG A 179 25.38 1.91 0.92
CA ARG A 179 26.55 1.87 0.02
C ARG A 179 27.17 0.48 -0.08
N ALA A 180 27.06 -0.33 0.98
CA ALA A 180 27.46 -1.73 0.95
C ALA A 180 26.48 -2.64 0.19
N GLY A 181 25.36 -2.11 -0.32
CA GLY A 181 24.36 -2.87 -1.06
C GLY A 181 23.56 -3.84 -0.21
N MET A 182 23.48 -3.62 1.12
CA MET A 182 22.71 -4.50 2.00
C MET A 182 21.22 -4.44 1.63
N PRO A 183 20.52 -5.58 1.48
CA PRO A 183 19.09 -5.61 1.23
C PRO A 183 18.30 -4.91 2.36
N TYR A 184 17.22 -4.22 2.01
CA TYR A 184 16.40 -3.51 2.97
C TYR A 184 14.94 -3.44 2.54
N THR A 185 14.04 -3.29 3.51
CA THR A 185 12.66 -2.88 3.31
C THR A 185 12.50 -1.39 3.62
N VAL A 186 11.43 -0.74 3.18
CA VAL A 186 11.08 0.60 3.66
C VAL A 186 9.91 0.48 4.63
N ARG A 187 10.05 1.09 5.80
CA ARG A 187 8.99 1.16 6.81
C ARG A 187 8.46 2.58 6.91
N PHE A 188 7.16 2.70 7.12
CA PHE A 188 6.52 3.96 7.48
C PHE A 188 6.97 4.35 8.89
N ARG A 189 7.31 5.62 9.09
CA ARG A 189 7.58 6.18 10.41
C ARG A 189 6.26 6.71 10.96
N VAL A 190 5.63 5.93 11.82
CA VAL A 190 4.48 6.38 12.61
C VAL A 190 4.91 7.63 13.42
N PRO A 191 4.22 8.79 13.31
CA PRO A 191 4.52 9.97 14.12
C PRO A 191 4.65 9.68 15.62
N ASP A 192 5.48 10.43 16.34
CA ASP A 192 5.69 10.22 17.77
C ASP A 192 4.56 10.82 18.63
N ASP A 193 3.84 11.80 18.09
CA ASP A 193 2.78 12.59 18.75
C ASP A 193 1.36 12.11 18.42
N GLN A 194 1.21 10.84 18.01
CA GLN A 194 -0.08 10.25 17.69
C GLN A 194 -0.99 10.15 18.92
N PRO A 195 -2.31 10.34 18.76
CA PRO A 195 -3.25 10.09 19.85
C PRO A 195 -3.20 8.61 20.26
N GLU A 196 -3.55 8.31 21.51
CA GLU A 196 -3.68 6.90 21.94
C GLU A 196 -4.80 6.16 21.19
N ARG A 197 -5.86 6.90 20.85
CA ARG A 197 -7.04 6.38 20.17
C ARG A 197 -7.39 7.24 18.96
N MET A 198 -7.77 6.57 17.89
CA MET A 198 -8.27 7.18 16.68
C MET A 198 -9.78 7.02 16.60
N THR A 199 -10.47 8.10 16.24
CA THR A 199 -11.91 8.11 15.96
C THR A 199 -12.16 8.33 14.48
N TYR A 200 -13.15 7.64 13.95
CA TYR A 200 -13.62 7.84 12.58
C TYR A 200 -15.09 7.46 12.49
N ASN A 201 -15.81 8.11 11.57
CA ASN A 201 -17.22 7.82 11.36
C ASN A 201 -17.37 6.91 10.15
N ASP A 202 -17.68 5.64 10.41
CA ASP A 202 -18.02 4.68 9.36
C ASP A 202 -19.47 4.91 8.91
N MET A 203 -19.73 4.83 7.62
CA MET A 203 -21.06 5.11 7.08
C MET A 203 -22.14 4.12 7.51
N ILE A 204 -21.74 2.88 7.80
CA ILE A 204 -22.67 1.80 8.15
C ILE A 204 -22.74 1.66 9.66
N ARG A 205 -21.60 1.70 10.35
CA ARG A 205 -21.49 1.47 11.80
C ARG A 205 -21.56 2.75 12.63
N GLY A 206 -21.49 3.92 12.01
CA GLY A 206 -21.46 5.20 12.70
C GLY A 206 -20.10 5.49 13.36
N PRO A 207 -20.07 6.25 14.47
CA PRO A 207 -18.84 6.61 15.16
C PRO A 207 -18.13 5.38 15.73
N LEU A 208 -16.87 5.20 15.34
CA LEU A 208 -15.99 4.15 15.82
C LEU A 208 -14.76 4.76 16.49
N GLU A 209 -14.24 4.04 17.48
CA GLU A 209 -13.03 4.42 18.18
C GLU A 209 -12.18 3.17 18.45
N GLN A 210 -10.90 3.24 18.10
CA GLN A 210 -9.94 2.14 18.31
C GLN A 210 -8.59 2.67 18.80
N LEU A 211 -7.75 1.79 19.36
CA LEU A 211 -6.36 2.12 19.63
C LEU A 211 -5.65 2.46 18.32
N ASP A 212 -4.84 3.51 18.34
CA ASP A 212 -4.09 3.90 17.15
C ASP A 212 -2.98 2.88 16.82
N ASN A 213 -2.71 2.71 15.52
CA ASN A 213 -1.69 1.80 15.05
C ASN A 213 -0.30 2.42 15.22
N ARG A 214 0.45 1.92 16.21
CA ARG A 214 1.82 2.35 16.50
C ARG A 214 2.90 1.60 15.72
N ASN A 215 2.51 0.67 14.85
CA ASN A 215 3.47 -0.14 14.12
C ASN A 215 4.03 0.58 12.90
N ASP A 216 5.35 0.66 12.84
CA ASP A 216 6.11 1.07 11.66
C ASP A 216 6.03 -0.04 10.60
N ALA A 217 4.89 -0.06 9.89
CA ALA A 217 4.56 -1.04 8.89
C ALA A 217 5.52 -0.97 7.69
N VAL A 218 5.84 -2.13 7.11
CA VAL A 218 6.55 -2.16 5.83
C VAL A 218 5.64 -1.59 4.76
N ILE A 219 6.12 -0.60 4.01
CA ILE A 219 5.39 0.02 2.90
C ILE A 219 5.95 -0.39 1.55
N LEU A 220 7.25 -0.70 1.48
CA LEU A 220 7.90 -1.18 0.27
C LEU A 220 8.72 -2.42 0.58
N LYS A 221 8.51 -3.48 -0.22
CA LYS A 221 9.16 -4.78 -0.04
C LYS A 221 10.67 -4.70 -0.31
N ASN A 222 11.34 -5.83 -0.08
CA ASN A 222 12.79 -5.96 -0.11
C ASN A 222 13.39 -5.40 -1.41
N SER A 223 14.39 -4.53 -1.27
CA SER A 223 15.11 -3.91 -2.39
C SER A 223 15.82 -4.92 -3.30
N ALA A 224 16.12 -6.12 -2.81
CA ALA A 224 16.75 -7.19 -3.59
C ALA A 224 15.77 -8.00 -4.47
N SER A 225 14.46 -7.71 -4.42
CA SER A 225 13.43 -8.45 -5.16
C SER A 225 12.73 -7.55 -6.20
N PRO A 226 13.26 -7.44 -7.43
CA PRO A 226 12.62 -6.69 -8.51
C PRO A 226 11.47 -7.49 -9.16
N PRO A 227 10.37 -6.84 -9.60
CA PRO A 227 10.04 -5.44 -9.38
C PRO A 227 9.76 -5.17 -7.90
N ARG A 228 10.16 -3.99 -7.42
CA ARG A 228 10.02 -3.64 -6.01
C ARG A 228 8.58 -3.20 -5.73
N LEU A 229 7.78 -4.13 -5.23
CA LEU A 229 6.35 -3.90 -5.01
C LEU A 229 6.04 -3.41 -3.58
N PRO A 230 4.97 -2.61 -3.41
CA PRO A 230 4.51 -2.17 -2.11
C PRO A 230 3.83 -3.30 -1.32
N THR A 231 3.54 -3.05 -0.05
CA THR A 231 2.54 -3.83 0.69
C THR A 231 1.13 -3.34 0.38
N TYR A 232 0.12 -4.16 0.69
CA TYR A 232 -1.29 -3.82 0.50
C TYR A 232 -1.65 -2.44 1.07
N HIS A 233 -1.24 -2.16 2.31
CA HIS A 233 -1.58 -0.90 2.98
C HIS A 233 -1.07 0.33 2.21
N PHE A 234 0.16 0.26 1.70
CA PHE A 234 0.74 1.37 0.97
C PHE A 234 0.17 1.49 -0.45
N ALA A 235 0.01 0.37 -1.15
CA ALA A 235 -0.58 0.32 -2.49
C ALA A 235 -2.05 0.75 -2.51
N HIS A 236 -2.77 0.58 -1.40
CA HIS A 236 -4.15 0.98 -1.26
C HIS A 236 -4.29 2.49 -1.03
N ALA A 237 -3.36 3.07 -0.26
CA ALA A 237 -3.37 4.49 0.08
C ALA A 237 -2.89 5.37 -1.08
N VAL A 238 -1.96 4.87 -1.89
CA VAL A 238 -1.48 5.48 -3.14
C VAL A 238 -2.47 5.21 -4.27
#